data_AF-A0A7X8J0V4-F1
#
_entry.id   AF-A0A7X8J0V4-F1
#
_cell.length_a   1.000
_cell.length_b   1.000
_cell.length_c   1.000
_cell.angle_alpha   90.00
_cell.angle_beta   90.00
_cell.angle_gamma   90.00
#
_symmetry.space_group_name_H-M   'P 1'
#
loop_
_entity.id
_entity.type
_entity.pdbx_description
1 polymer ?
#
loop_
_entity_poly.entity_id
_entity_poly.type
_entity_poly.pdbx_seq_one_letter_code
_entity_poly.pdbx_strand_id
1 'polypeptide(L)' 'MKTGTNMLKYVKYILIYFLLILFIIPFYLMLINSFKTTQQFVDNPFSLPSINKVGFDNYFSAFDKMNFS' A
#
# COMPACT_ATOMS: atom_id res chain seq x y z
N MET A 1 -37.22 -23.71 2.57
CA MET A 1 -36.53 -22.43 2.28
C MET A 1 -35.10 -22.47 2.81
N LYS A 2 -34.09 -22.68 1.95
CA LYS A 2 -32.64 -22.66 2.28
C LYS A 2 -31.95 -21.38 1.73
N THR A 3 -32.70 -20.30 1.58
CA THR A 3 -32.28 -19.12 0.80
C THR A 3 -31.43 -18.13 1.62
N GLY A 4 -31.65 -18.05 2.94
CA GLY A 4 -30.96 -17.10 3.82
C GLY A 4 -29.45 -17.36 4.00
N THR A 5 -29.00 -18.60 3.84
CA THR A 5 -27.59 -18.96 4.05
C THR A 5 -26.68 -18.53 2.89
N ASN A 6 -27.22 -18.40 1.67
CA ASN A 6 -26.43 -18.00 0.51
C ASN A 6 -26.17 -16.48 0.49
N MET A 7 -27.18 -15.66 0.85
CA MET A 7 -27.00 -14.21 0.97
C MET A 7 -25.95 -13.87 2.04
N LEU A 8 -26.02 -14.53 3.20
CA LEU A 8 -25.03 -14.33 4.27
C LEU A 8 -23.61 -14.72 3.85
N LYS A 9 -23.45 -15.78 3.03
CA LYS A 9 -22.14 -16.16 2.45
C LYS A 9 -21.59 -15.04 1.57
N TYR A 10 -22.38 -14.47 0.66
CA TYR A 10 -21.92 -13.37 -0.20
C TYR A 10 -21.54 -12.14 0.60
N VAL A 11 -22.36 -11.73 1.59
CA VAL A 11 -22.04 -10.62 2.49
C VAL A 11 -20.74 -10.89 3.25
N LYS A 12 -20.55 -12.11 3.77
CA LYS A 12 -19.30 -12.51 4.43
C LYS A 12 -18.09 -12.40 3.50
N TYR A 13 -18.20 -12.87 2.27
CA TYR A 13 -17.09 -12.78 1.31
C TYR A 13 -16.77 -11.33 0.95
N ILE A 14 -17.78 -10.51 0.68
CA ILE A 14 -17.60 -9.07 0.40
C ILE A 14 -16.90 -8.39 1.58
N LEU A 15 -17.33 -8.66 2.81
CA LEU A 15 -16.72 -8.11 4.02
C LEU A 15 -15.26 -8.56 4.15
N ILE A 16 -14.96 -9.85 3.91
CA ILE A 16 -13.59 -10.37 3.98
C ILE A 16 -12.69 -9.70 2.93
N TYR A 17 -13.15 -9.58 1.68
CA TYR A 17 -12.36 -8.91 0.64
C TYR A 17 -12.17 -7.42 0.93
N PHE A 18 -13.19 -6.75 1.44
CA PHE A 18 -13.09 -5.36 1.85
C PHE A 18 -12.05 -5.17 2.98
N LEU A 19 -12.11 -6.01 4.02
CA LEU A 19 -11.14 -6.00 5.11
C LEU A 19 -9.73 -6.34 4.63
N LEU A 20 -9.59 -7.27 3.69
CA LEU A 20 -8.32 -7.62 3.07
C LEU A 20 -7.72 -6.41 2.33
N ILE A 21 -8.52 -5.68 1.54
CA ILE A 21 -8.05 -4.48 0.85
C ILE A 21 -7.60 -3.44 1.86
N LEU A 22 -8.40 -3.16 2.89
CA LEU A 22 -8.02 -2.22 3.95
C LEU A 22 -6.73 -2.63 4.66
N PHE A 23 -6.55 -3.93 4.91
CA PHE A 23 -5.33 -4.48 5.52
C PHE A 23 -4.10 -4.29 4.62
N ILE A 24 -4.25 -4.39 3.30
CA ILE A 24 -3.15 -4.23 2.34
C ILE A 24 -2.77 -2.76 2.12
N ILE A 25 -3.71 -1.81 2.26
CA ILE A 25 -3.46 -0.37 2.06
C ILE A 25 -2.19 0.14 2.78
N PRO A 26 -1.96 -0.09 4.09
CA PRO A 26 -0.75 0.42 4.75
C PRO A 26 0.55 -0.11 4.14
N PHE A 27 0.58 -1.38 3.71
CA PHE A 27 1.75 -1.97 3.04
C PHE A 27 1.93 -1.43 1.63
N TYR A 28 0.83 -1.28 0.90
CA TYR A 28 0.84 -0.64 -0.42
C TYR A 28 1.37 0.79 -0.34
N LEU A 29 0.87 1.59 0.62
CA LEU A 29 1.33 2.95 0.87
C LEU A 29 2.81 2.98 1.25
N MET A 30 3.26 2.10 2.14
CA MET A 30 4.67 1.99 2.50
C MET A 30 5.56 1.74 1.28
N LEU A 31 5.16 0.80 0.42
CA LEU A 31 5.91 0.43 -0.79
C LEU A 31 5.94 1.56 -1.81
N ILE A 32 4.82 2.25 -2.10
CA ILE A 32 4.86 3.36 -3.05
C ILE A 32 5.63 4.56 -2.48
N ASN A 33 5.56 4.78 -1.16
CA ASN A 33 6.18 5.91 -0.51
C ASN A 33 7.71 5.77 -0.42
N SER A 34 8.25 4.54 -0.36
CA SER A 34 9.70 4.33 -0.41
C SER A 34 10.31 4.78 -1.75
N PHE A 35 9.53 4.78 -2.83
CA PHE A 35 9.93 5.29 -4.14
C PHE A 35 9.64 6.79 -4.34
N LYS A 36 8.97 7.47 -3.40
CA LYS A 36 8.65 8.90 -3.50
C LYS A 36 9.71 9.76 -2.82
N THR A 37 9.85 10.99 -3.29
CA THR A 37 10.55 12.03 -2.50
C THR A 37 9.67 12.50 -1.35
N THR A 38 10.27 13.11 -0.31
CA THR A 38 9.52 13.66 0.83
C THR A 38 8.41 14.62 0.41
N GLN A 39 8.65 15.44 -0.62
CA GLN A 39 7.66 16.37 -1.15
C GLN A 39 6.44 15.63 -1.74
N GLN A 40 6.67 14.62 -2.59
CA GLN A 40 5.59 13.83 -3.20
C GLN A 40 4.80 13.02 -2.17
N PHE A 41 5.46 12.58 -1.11
CA PHE A 41 4.83 11.89 0.02
C PHE A 41 3.85 12.80 0.76
N VAL A 42 4.24 14.05 1.07
CA VAL A 42 3.41 15.02 1.80
C VAL A 42 2.26 15.56 0.94
N ASP A 43 2.51 15.84 -0.34
CA ASP A 43 1.52 16.47 -1.22
C ASP A 43 0.36 15.52 -1.59
N ASN A 44 0.67 14.25 -1.89
CA ASN A 44 -0.35 13.26 -2.20
C ASN A 44 0.13 11.83 -1.85
N PRO A 45 -0.20 11.33 -0.66
CA PRO A 45 0.27 10.02 -0.19
C PRO A 45 -0.27 8.85 -1.03
N PHE A 46 -1.44 9.00 -1.66
CA PHE A 46 -2.07 7.97 -2.49
C PHE A 46 -1.70 8.05 -3.97
N SER A 47 -0.94 9.07 -4.41
CA SER A 47 -0.49 9.18 -5.80
C SER A 47 0.52 8.09 -6.16
N LEU A 48 0.64 7.74 -7.45
CA LEU A 48 1.76 6.92 -7.91
C LEU A 48 3.05 7.76 -7.93
N PRO A 49 4.23 7.16 -7.71
CA PRO A 49 5.51 7.86 -7.82
C PRO A 49 5.68 8.40 -9.24
N SER A 50 6.23 9.62 -9.36
CA SER A 50 6.51 10.19 -10.68
C SER A 50 7.62 9.39 -11.36
N ILE A 51 7.37 8.94 -12.59
CA ILE A 51 8.27 8.10 -13.39
C ILE A 51 9.66 8.75 -13.59
N ASN A 52 9.72 10.08 -13.58
CA ASN A 52 10.96 10.86 -13.74
C ASN A 52 11.75 11.04 -12.43
N LYS A 53 11.22 10.60 -11.28
CA LYS A 53 11.81 10.75 -9.93
C LYS A 53 11.59 9.48 -9.11
N VAL A 54 11.87 8.32 -9.68
CA VAL A 54 11.77 7.06 -8.93
C VAL A 54 12.88 7.05 -7.87
N GLY A 55 12.50 7.15 -6.60
CA GLY A 55 13.39 7.37 -5.45
C GLY A 55 14.25 6.17 -5.06
N PHE A 56 14.92 5.52 -6.02
CA PHE A 56 15.92 4.48 -5.73
C PHE A 56 17.05 5.01 -4.84
N ASP A 57 17.34 6.31 -4.91
CA ASP A 57 18.27 7.01 -4.01
C ASP A 57 17.89 6.85 -2.53
N ASN A 58 16.59 6.71 -2.21
CA ASN A 58 16.16 6.46 -0.84
C ASN A 58 16.64 5.10 -0.32
N TYR A 59 16.73 4.09 -1.20
CA TYR A 59 17.22 2.76 -0.84
C TYR A 59 18.73 2.77 -0.62
N PHE A 60 19.49 3.42 -1.51
CA PHE A 60 20.93 3.59 -1.34
C PHE A 60 21.25 4.40 -0.07
N SER A 61 20.55 5.52 0.13
CA SER A 61 20.70 6.33 1.35
C SER A 61 20.35 5.57 2.62
N ALA A 62 19.31 4.71 2.58
CA ALA A 62 18.96 3.86 3.71
C ALA A 62 20.03 2.81 3.99
N PHE A 63 20.59 2.19 2.94
CA PHE A 63 21.67 1.21 3.06
C PHE A 63 22.91 1.82 3.72
N ASP A 64 23.33 3.00 3.28
CA ASP A 64 24.45 3.74 3.85
C ASP A 64 24.18 4.16 5.30
N LYS A 65 22.98 4.69 5.58
CA LYS A 65 22.58 5.13 6.95
C LYS A 65 22.45 3.98 7.93
N MET A 66 22.07 2.80 7.46
CA MET A 66 21.98 1.60 8.28
C MET A 66 23.35 0.92 8.47
N ASN A 67 24.41 1.48 7.88
CA ASN A 67 25.79 0.99 8.00
C ASN A 67 25.90 -0.49 7.61
N PHE A 68 25.18 -0.87 6.55
CA PHE A 68 25.24 -2.21 5.95
C PHE A 68 26.40 -2.38 4.95
N SER A 69 27.19 -1.32 4.76
CA SER A 69 28.42 -1.27 3.96
C SER A 69 29.64 -1.77 4.72
#